data_AF-A0A2E6NMJ0-F1
#
_entry.id   AF-A0A2E6NMJ0-F1
#
_cell.length_a   1.000
_cell.length_b   1.000
_cell.length_c   1.000
_cell.angle_alpha   90.00
_cell.angle_beta   90.00
_cell.angle_gamma   90.00
#
_symmetry.space_group_name_H-M   'P 1'
#
loop_
_entity.id
_entity.type
_entity.pdbx_description
1 polymer ?
#
loop_
_entity_poly.entity_id
_entity_poly.type
_entity_poly.pdbx_seq_one_letter_code
_entity_poly.pdbx_strand_id
1 'polypeptide(L)'
;MSTSLVADPVTRTAIFDPTVGPNNYTIQFPLDLGGSIIEMNIVGGSFELVVDAEEGTAALASWHQEIAPIILFGMDTGPITITLVTEDGEDAVGTYNAETQEFSVEATFQIEFDDSQLWQVGFVSPVNLTAVEEGTIHGSGSIGSVIMHLAGEGEFAGGTFSYTCNTSARFDYDLPDFQAQSGDVNQDHFHDISDPMSILSELFLGGGMICPAAADVNSDESVDLSDAVYMLNYLFIGGPGLPEEAVDCTSGEAA
;
A
#
# COMPACT_ATOMS: atom_id res chain seq x y z
N MET A 1 6.53 15.90 -38.62
CA MET A 1 5.63 14.96 -37.93
C MET A 1 6.33 14.61 -36.64
N SER A 2 5.92 15.27 -35.56
CA SER A 2 6.48 15.03 -34.23
C SER A 2 5.86 13.71 -33.76
N THR A 3 6.64 12.65 -33.70
CA THR A 3 6.28 11.45 -32.93
C THR A 3 6.21 11.90 -31.48
N SER A 4 4.99 11.99 -30.94
CA SER A 4 4.81 12.04 -29.49
C SER A 4 5.53 10.83 -28.94
N LEU A 5 6.51 11.04 -28.06
CA LEU A 5 7.01 9.97 -27.21
C LEU A 5 5.86 9.70 -26.25
N VAL A 6 5.04 8.70 -26.57
CA VAL A 6 4.05 8.16 -25.63
C VAL A 6 4.87 7.60 -24.47
N ALA A 7 4.65 8.08 -23.25
CA ALA A 7 5.24 7.46 -22.07
C ALA A 7 4.70 6.02 -21.95
N ASP A 8 5.59 5.04 -21.86
CA ASP A 8 5.17 3.64 -21.68
C ASP A 8 4.43 3.47 -20.34
N PRO A 9 3.44 2.55 -20.25
CA PRO A 9 2.77 2.24 -19.00
C PRO A 9 3.78 1.83 -17.92
N VAL A 10 3.58 2.32 -16.70
CA VAL A 10 4.49 2.11 -15.58
C VAL A 10 3.94 1.01 -14.67
N THR A 11 4.69 -0.08 -14.56
CA THR A 11 4.41 -1.17 -13.61
C THR A 11 5.08 -0.93 -12.27
N ARG A 12 4.33 -1.11 -11.18
CA ARG A 12 4.80 -1.04 -9.80
C ARG A 12 4.50 -2.34 -9.08
N THR A 13 5.52 -2.98 -8.54
CA THR A 13 5.35 -4.10 -7.61
C THR A 13 5.29 -3.55 -6.19
N ALA A 14 4.11 -3.59 -5.58
CA ALA A 14 3.89 -3.11 -4.23
C ALA A 14 3.76 -4.27 -3.25
N ILE A 15 4.26 -4.10 -2.03
CA ILE A 15 4.27 -5.08 -0.94
C ILE A 15 3.40 -4.53 0.19
N PHE A 16 2.45 -5.32 0.67
CA PHE A 16 1.64 -4.95 1.84
C PHE A 16 2.56 -4.86 3.07
N ASP A 17 2.63 -3.68 3.68
CA ASP A 17 3.47 -3.45 4.86
C ASP A 17 2.63 -3.63 6.14
N PRO A 18 2.71 -4.77 6.85
CA PRO A 18 1.90 -4.99 8.06
C PRO A 18 2.36 -4.13 9.25
N THR A 19 3.45 -3.39 9.11
CA THR A 19 4.04 -2.59 10.19
C THR A 19 3.66 -1.10 10.13
N VAL A 20 3.12 -0.63 9.01
CA VAL A 20 2.75 0.77 8.78
C VAL A 20 1.33 0.85 8.21
N GLY A 21 0.48 1.73 8.77
CA GLY A 21 -0.88 2.00 8.27
C GLY A 21 -1.99 1.07 8.80
N PRO A 22 -3.27 1.38 8.55
CA PRO A 22 -4.34 0.39 8.71
C PRO A 22 -4.12 -0.70 7.65
N ASN A 23 -4.02 -1.95 8.07
CA ASN A 23 -3.89 -3.11 7.19
C ASN A 23 -4.87 -4.18 7.65
N ASN A 24 -6.15 -3.84 7.55
CA ASN A 24 -7.21 -4.73 7.99
C ASN A 24 -8.46 -4.64 7.11
N TYR A 25 -9.12 -5.79 7.04
CA TYR A 25 -10.51 -5.88 6.64
C TYR A 25 -11.38 -5.80 7.88
N THR A 26 -12.48 -5.07 7.78
CA THR A 26 -13.60 -5.15 8.71
C THR A 26 -14.77 -5.79 7.99
N ILE A 27 -15.24 -6.93 8.51
CA ILE A 27 -16.45 -7.61 8.05
C ILE A 27 -17.54 -7.40 9.08
N GLN A 28 -18.69 -6.93 8.64
CA GLN A 28 -19.88 -6.80 9.47
C GLN A 28 -20.97 -7.74 8.98
N PHE A 29 -21.30 -8.71 9.83
CA PHE A 29 -22.44 -9.60 9.61
C PHE A 29 -23.75 -8.91 10.03
N PRO A 30 -24.87 -9.22 9.36
CA PRO A 30 -26.17 -8.67 9.70
C PRO A 30 -26.70 -9.32 10.99
N LEU A 31 -27.69 -8.68 11.63
CA LEU A 31 -28.20 -9.10 12.95
C LEU A 31 -28.77 -10.53 12.96
N ASP A 32 -29.35 -10.97 11.85
CA ASP A 32 -29.87 -12.32 11.64
C ASP A 32 -28.77 -13.39 11.55
N LEU A 33 -27.54 -12.99 11.22
CA LEU A 33 -26.32 -13.82 11.30
C LEU A 33 -25.49 -13.55 12.57
N GLY A 34 -26.05 -12.84 13.56
CA GLY A 34 -25.41 -12.60 14.85
C GLY A 34 -24.81 -11.21 15.04
N GLY A 35 -24.79 -10.36 14.01
CA GLY A 35 -24.41 -8.94 14.14
C GLY A 35 -22.95 -8.69 14.50
N SER A 36 -22.08 -9.70 14.35
CA SER A 36 -20.67 -9.61 14.74
C SER A 36 -19.86 -8.78 13.76
N ILE A 37 -18.93 -8.00 14.31
CA ILE A 37 -17.86 -7.35 13.56
C ILE A 37 -16.61 -8.21 13.70
N ILE A 38 -15.95 -8.49 12.58
CA ILE A 38 -14.73 -9.27 12.52
C ILE A 38 -13.65 -8.44 11.85
N GLU A 39 -12.52 -8.31 12.54
CA GLU A 39 -11.32 -7.68 12.01
C GLU A 39 -10.38 -8.77 11.48
N MET A 40 -9.89 -8.61 10.26
CA MET A 40 -8.94 -9.53 9.63
C MET A 40 -7.68 -8.75 9.28
N ASN A 41 -6.56 -9.10 9.91
CA ASN A 41 -5.30 -8.38 9.72
C ASN A 41 -4.56 -8.93 8.49
N ILE A 42 -4.16 -8.03 7.61
CA ILE A 42 -3.24 -8.35 6.51
C ILE A 42 -1.85 -8.51 7.13
N VAL A 43 -1.21 -9.65 6.87
CA VAL A 43 0.10 -10.00 7.43
C VAL A 43 1.21 -10.02 6.38
N GLY A 44 0.85 -9.83 5.11
CA GLY A 44 1.81 -9.73 4.01
C GLY A 44 1.16 -9.89 2.65
N GLY A 45 2.01 -10.07 1.64
CA GLY A 45 1.65 -10.22 0.24
C GLY A 45 2.12 -9.06 -0.62
N SER A 46 1.77 -9.10 -1.90
CA SER A 46 2.17 -8.12 -2.91
C SER A 46 1.18 -8.08 -4.07
N PHE A 47 1.20 -6.99 -4.83
CA PHE A 47 0.45 -6.86 -6.07
C PHE A 47 1.27 -6.06 -7.11
N GLU A 48 0.86 -6.17 -8.36
CA GLU A 48 1.40 -5.35 -9.45
C GLU A 48 0.33 -4.41 -9.99
N LEU A 49 0.61 -3.11 -9.90
CA LEU A 49 -0.23 -2.04 -10.45
C LEU A 49 0.45 -1.45 -11.67
N VAL A 50 -0.26 -1.48 -12.80
CA VAL A 50 0.15 -0.86 -14.05
C VAL A 50 -0.68 0.40 -14.25
N VAL A 51 -0.05 1.54 -14.51
CA VAL A 51 -0.76 2.79 -14.83
C VAL A 51 -0.25 3.39 -16.12
N ASP A 52 -1.17 3.92 -16.92
CA ASP A 52 -0.89 4.73 -18.09
C ASP A 52 -1.46 6.14 -17.87
N ALA A 53 -0.57 7.11 -17.67
CA ALA A 53 -0.95 8.48 -17.40
C ALA A 53 -1.50 9.21 -18.64
N GLU A 54 -1.11 8.79 -19.85
CA GLU A 54 -1.59 9.40 -21.10
C GLU A 54 -2.95 8.85 -21.50
N GLU A 55 -3.14 7.54 -21.35
CA GLU A 55 -4.42 6.88 -21.62
C GLU A 55 -5.41 7.03 -20.46
N GLY A 56 -4.94 7.37 -19.26
CA GLY A 56 -5.76 7.52 -18.05
C GLY A 56 -6.29 6.17 -17.55
N THR A 57 -5.49 5.12 -17.68
CA THR A 57 -5.86 3.74 -17.32
C THR A 57 -5.01 3.22 -16.16
N ALA A 58 -5.61 2.35 -15.35
CA ALA A 58 -4.93 1.57 -14.34
C ALA A 58 -5.27 0.10 -14.53
N ALA A 59 -4.38 -0.82 -14.18
CA ALA A 59 -4.66 -2.23 -14.17
C ALA A 59 -3.99 -2.95 -13.00
N LEU A 60 -4.70 -3.88 -12.38
CA LEU A 60 -4.11 -4.84 -11.45
C LEU A 60 -3.66 -6.06 -12.27
N ALA A 61 -2.35 -6.22 -12.43
CA ALA A 61 -1.76 -7.32 -13.20
C ALA A 61 -1.57 -8.58 -12.34
N SER A 62 -1.35 -8.40 -11.04
CA SER A 62 -1.31 -9.50 -10.08
C SER A 62 -1.78 -9.03 -8.70
N TRP A 63 -2.26 -9.97 -7.89
CA TRP A 63 -2.59 -9.74 -6.48
C TRP A 63 -2.38 -11.02 -5.71
N HIS A 64 -1.65 -10.93 -4.60
CA HIS A 64 -1.52 -11.97 -3.59
C HIS A 64 -1.49 -11.28 -2.23
N GLN A 65 -2.45 -11.60 -1.37
CA GLN A 65 -2.53 -11.02 -0.05
C GLN A 65 -2.74 -12.10 0.99
N GLU A 66 -2.02 -11.98 2.10
CA GLU A 66 -2.02 -12.94 3.19
C GLU A 66 -2.71 -12.33 4.40
N ILE A 67 -3.69 -13.04 4.94
CA ILE A 67 -4.49 -12.58 6.08
C ILE A 67 -4.34 -13.57 7.23
N ALA A 68 -4.17 -13.03 8.44
CA ALA A 68 -4.06 -13.82 9.65
C ALA A 68 -5.31 -14.71 9.85
N PRO A 69 -5.17 -15.91 10.44
CA PRO A 69 -6.31 -16.74 10.77
C PRO A 69 -7.31 -16.03 11.68
N ILE A 70 -8.59 -16.24 11.41
CA ILE A 70 -9.70 -15.70 12.21
C ILE A 70 -10.57 -16.83 12.76
N ILE A 71 -11.34 -16.50 13.79
CA ILE A 71 -12.31 -17.43 14.38
C ILE A 71 -13.72 -17.03 13.96
N LEU A 72 -14.36 -17.87 13.15
CA LEU A 72 -15.75 -17.73 12.72
C LEU A 72 -16.61 -18.74 13.48
N PHE A 73 -17.54 -18.25 14.30
CA PHE A 73 -18.44 -19.10 15.09
C PHE A 73 -17.73 -20.17 15.95
N GLY A 74 -16.50 -19.88 16.40
CA GLY A 74 -15.67 -20.81 17.17
C GLY A 74 -14.84 -21.79 16.34
N MET A 75 -14.83 -21.65 15.01
CA MET A 75 -14.06 -22.46 14.06
C MET A 75 -12.94 -21.62 13.44
N ASP A 76 -11.79 -22.23 13.23
CA ASP A 76 -10.59 -21.59 12.69
C ASP A 76 -10.61 -21.63 11.16
N THR A 77 -10.33 -20.51 10.50
CA THR A 77 -10.22 -20.43 9.04
C THR A 77 -8.86 -20.88 8.52
N GLY A 78 -7.88 -21.11 9.39
CA GLY A 78 -6.48 -21.16 8.98
C GLY A 78 -6.03 -19.84 8.32
N PRO A 79 -4.82 -19.80 7.75
CA PRO A 79 -4.38 -18.68 6.93
C PRO A 79 -5.35 -18.45 5.78
N ILE A 80 -5.67 -17.19 5.52
CA ILE A 80 -6.55 -16.79 4.42
C ILE A 80 -5.68 -16.16 3.34
N THR A 81 -5.89 -16.56 2.09
CA THR A 81 -5.19 -15.99 0.92
C THR A 81 -6.21 -15.32 0.02
N ILE A 82 -5.89 -14.14 -0.49
CA ILE A 82 -6.67 -13.45 -1.51
C ILE A 82 -5.82 -13.32 -2.77
N THR A 83 -6.32 -13.79 -3.91
CA THR A 83 -5.63 -13.72 -5.21
C THR A 83 -6.49 -13.08 -6.29
N LEU A 84 -5.87 -12.46 -7.28
CA LEU A 84 -6.57 -11.93 -8.45
C LEU A 84 -7.08 -13.06 -9.34
N VAL A 85 -8.33 -12.98 -9.79
CA VAL A 85 -8.88 -13.82 -10.85
C VAL A 85 -8.82 -13.05 -12.16
N THR A 86 -7.95 -13.46 -13.07
CA THR A 86 -7.87 -12.91 -14.43
C THR A 86 -8.79 -13.69 -15.36
N GLU A 87 -9.67 -13.02 -16.10
CA GLU A 87 -10.45 -13.63 -17.19
C GLU A 87 -9.58 -13.72 -18.45
N ASP A 88 -9.45 -14.91 -19.04
CA ASP A 88 -8.66 -15.17 -20.25
C ASP A 88 -7.18 -14.71 -20.21
N GLY A 89 -6.65 -14.43 -19.01
CA GLY A 89 -5.29 -13.92 -18.80
C GLY A 89 -5.14 -12.42 -19.09
N GLU A 90 -6.24 -11.68 -19.16
CA GLU A 90 -6.25 -10.22 -19.25
C GLU A 90 -6.25 -9.61 -17.83
N ASP A 91 -5.50 -8.52 -17.68
CA ASP A 91 -5.43 -7.76 -16.43
C ASP A 91 -6.79 -7.09 -16.13
N ALA A 92 -7.10 -6.91 -14.85
CA ALA A 92 -8.28 -6.14 -14.47
C ALA A 92 -8.01 -4.66 -14.72
N VAL A 93 -8.72 -4.03 -15.67
CA VAL A 93 -8.48 -2.65 -16.11
C VAL A 93 -9.54 -1.70 -15.54
N GLY A 94 -9.09 -0.52 -15.15
CA GLY A 94 -9.91 0.58 -14.68
C GLY A 94 -9.31 1.94 -15.07
N THR A 95 -9.59 2.97 -14.28
CA THR A 95 -9.22 4.35 -14.59
C THR A 95 -8.11 4.87 -13.70
N TYR A 96 -7.28 5.77 -14.24
CA TYR A 96 -6.23 6.50 -13.52
C TYR A 96 -6.31 7.99 -13.81
N ASN A 97 -6.23 8.82 -12.77
CA ASN A 97 -6.11 10.26 -12.86
C ASN A 97 -4.68 10.68 -12.53
N ALA A 98 -3.91 11.08 -13.54
CA ALA A 98 -2.51 11.48 -13.36
C ALA A 98 -2.31 12.77 -12.55
N GLU A 99 -3.33 13.64 -12.44
CA GLU A 99 -3.24 14.88 -11.65
C GLU A 99 -3.41 14.61 -10.15
N THR A 100 -4.33 13.70 -9.79
CA THR A 100 -4.61 13.34 -8.40
C THR A 100 -3.90 12.07 -7.94
N GLN A 101 -3.27 11.35 -8.86
CA GLN A 101 -2.67 10.02 -8.67
C GLN A 101 -3.66 8.97 -8.14
N GLU A 102 -4.96 9.17 -8.38
CA GLU A 102 -6.02 8.27 -7.97
C GLU A 102 -6.30 7.22 -9.06
N PHE A 103 -6.53 5.98 -8.65
CA PHE A 103 -7.01 4.91 -9.52
C PHE A 103 -8.29 4.27 -8.98
N SER A 104 -9.02 3.62 -9.89
CA SER A 104 -10.21 2.83 -9.58
C SER A 104 -10.24 1.64 -10.53
N VAL A 105 -10.17 0.41 -10.00
CA VAL A 105 -10.12 -0.83 -10.79
C VAL A 105 -11.16 -1.81 -10.26
N GLU A 106 -12.10 -2.22 -11.12
CA GLU A 106 -13.00 -3.34 -10.81
C GLU A 106 -12.28 -4.66 -11.05
N ALA A 107 -12.19 -5.50 -10.03
CA ALA A 107 -11.49 -6.77 -10.07
C ALA A 107 -12.28 -7.87 -9.35
N THR A 108 -12.06 -9.12 -9.77
CA THR A 108 -12.57 -10.28 -9.05
C THR A 108 -11.44 -10.93 -8.27
N PHE A 109 -11.63 -11.10 -6.97
CA PHE A 109 -10.68 -11.71 -6.06
C PHE A 109 -11.17 -13.08 -5.62
N GLN A 110 -10.28 -14.06 -5.62
CA GLN A 110 -10.52 -15.38 -5.08
C GLN A 110 -9.96 -15.45 -3.65
N ILE A 111 -10.84 -15.79 -2.71
CA ILE A 111 -10.54 -15.88 -1.29
C ILE A 111 -10.48 -17.37 -0.93
N GLU A 112 -9.32 -17.82 -0.46
CA GLU A 112 -9.07 -19.19 -0.03
C GLU A 112 -8.87 -19.24 1.49
N PHE A 113 -9.50 -20.20 2.14
CA PHE A 113 -9.35 -20.51 3.56
C PHE A 113 -9.59 -22.00 3.84
N ASP A 114 -9.22 -22.47 5.04
CA ASP A 114 -9.55 -23.82 5.53
C ASP A 114 -11.05 -23.90 5.86
N ASP A 115 -11.80 -24.61 5.03
CA ASP A 115 -13.23 -24.80 5.20
C ASP A 115 -13.61 -26.13 5.85
N SER A 116 -12.64 -26.92 6.33
CA SER A 116 -12.85 -28.27 6.86
C SER A 116 -13.82 -28.33 8.04
N GLN A 117 -13.90 -27.24 8.81
CA GLN A 117 -14.84 -27.06 9.92
C GLN A 117 -16.07 -26.23 9.52
N LEU A 118 -15.93 -25.41 8.48
CA LEU A 118 -16.84 -24.32 8.14
C LEU A 118 -17.90 -24.70 7.09
N TRP A 119 -17.66 -25.74 6.28
CA TRP A 119 -18.59 -26.15 5.22
C TRP A 119 -20.01 -26.48 5.74
N GLN A 120 -20.13 -26.96 6.99
CA GLN A 120 -21.40 -27.31 7.61
C GLN A 120 -22.30 -26.10 7.89
N VAL A 121 -21.70 -24.91 8.05
CA VAL A 121 -22.41 -23.65 8.28
C VAL A 121 -22.50 -22.81 7.01
N GLY A 122 -22.23 -23.41 5.84
CA GLY A 122 -22.35 -22.76 4.53
C GLY A 122 -21.13 -21.95 4.11
N PHE A 123 -20.02 -22.06 4.83
CA PHE A 123 -18.77 -21.38 4.52
C PHE A 123 -17.86 -22.34 3.74
N VAL A 124 -17.78 -22.16 2.42
CA VAL A 124 -17.03 -23.04 1.49
C VAL A 124 -15.97 -22.25 0.75
N SER A 125 -14.76 -22.80 0.68
CA SER A 125 -13.61 -22.23 -0.02
C SER A 125 -13.40 -22.93 -1.37
N PRO A 126 -12.97 -22.24 -2.45
CA PRO A 126 -12.74 -20.80 -2.53
C PRO A 126 -14.01 -19.99 -2.77
N VAL A 127 -13.92 -18.67 -2.55
CA VAL A 127 -15.01 -17.70 -2.78
C VAL A 127 -14.54 -16.61 -3.72
N ASN A 128 -15.32 -16.28 -4.74
CA ASN A 128 -15.02 -15.16 -5.62
C ASN A 128 -15.83 -13.92 -5.18
N LEU A 129 -15.15 -12.78 -5.10
CA LEU A 129 -15.73 -11.50 -4.75
C LEU A 129 -15.29 -10.47 -5.79
N THR A 130 -16.26 -9.89 -6.49
CA THR A 130 -16.03 -8.76 -7.40
C THR A 130 -16.20 -7.46 -6.62
N ALA A 131 -15.22 -6.58 -6.71
CA ALA A 131 -15.20 -5.32 -5.99
C ALA A 131 -14.40 -4.25 -6.77
N VAL A 132 -14.62 -2.98 -6.43
CA VAL A 132 -13.87 -1.86 -7.01
C VAL A 132 -12.81 -1.43 -6.01
N GLU A 133 -11.54 -1.68 -6.36
CA GLU A 133 -10.39 -1.21 -5.59
C GLU A 133 -10.13 0.25 -5.99
N GLU A 134 -10.29 1.15 -5.03
CA GLU A 134 -9.94 2.56 -5.18
C GLU A 134 -8.68 2.84 -4.40
N GLY A 135 -7.77 3.64 -4.95
CA GLY A 135 -6.57 3.99 -4.23
C GLY A 135 -5.89 5.22 -4.77
N THR A 136 -4.95 5.71 -3.98
CA THR A 136 -4.09 6.83 -4.32
C THR A 136 -2.65 6.35 -4.27
N ILE A 137 -1.93 6.59 -5.36
CA ILE A 137 -0.49 6.46 -5.37
C ILE A 137 0.05 7.72 -4.71
N HIS A 138 0.89 7.52 -3.70
CA HIS A 138 1.73 8.57 -3.13
C HIS A 138 3.17 8.20 -3.42
N GLY A 139 3.95 9.12 -3.96
CA GLY A 139 5.29 8.87 -4.46
C GLY A 139 5.35 8.96 -5.99
N SER A 140 6.53 9.31 -6.49
CA SER A 140 6.78 9.53 -7.90
C SER A 140 7.95 8.65 -8.35
N GLY A 141 7.83 8.08 -9.55
CA GLY A 141 8.85 7.19 -10.10
C GLY A 141 8.97 5.88 -9.32
N SER A 142 10.03 5.78 -8.53
CA SER A 142 10.63 4.52 -8.10
C SER A 142 10.23 4.08 -6.70
N ILE A 143 9.92 4.99 -5.78
CA ILE A 143 9.53 4.62 -4.43
C ILE A 143 8.23 5.33 -4.07
N GLY A 144 7.35 4.64 -3.35
CA GLY A 144 6.11 5.23 -2.87
C GLY A 144 5.25 4.24 -2.11
N SER A 145 4.08 4.73 -1.74
CA SER A 145 3.03 3.92 -1.14
C SER A 145 1.76 3.99 -1.98
N VAL A 146 1.04 2.89 -2.04
CA VAL A 146 -0.32 2.84 -2.54
C VAL A 146 -1.22 2.72 -1.34
N ILE A 147 -2.02 3.76 -1.08
CA ILE A 147 -3.07 3.72 -0.06
C ILE A 147 -4.35 3.32 -0.78
N MET A 148 -4.98 2.24 -0.33
CA MET A 148 -6.15 1.69 -0.99
C MET A 148 -7.31 1.53 -0.03
N HIS A 149 -8.50 1.71 -0.58
CA HIS A 149 -9.77 1.53 0.07
C HIS A 149 -10.66 0.63 -0.79
N LEU A 150 -11.24 -0.35 -0.13
CA LEU A 150 -12.24 -1.24 -0.70
C LEU A 150 -13.46 -1.23 0.19
N ALA A 151 -14.65 -1.11 -0.37
CA ALA A 151 -15.89 -1.32 0.38
C ALA A 151 -16.95 -1.96 -0.49
N GLY A 152 -17.77 -2.82 0.11
CA GLY A 152 -18.86 -3.46 -0.61
C GLY A 152 -19.69 -4.38 0.24
N GLU A 153 -20.57 -5.11 -0.44
CA GLU A 153 -21.37 -6.17 0.15
C GLU A 153 -21.04 -7.50 -0.55
N GLY A 154 -20.97 -8.56 0.23
CA GLY A 154 -20.77 -9.93 -0.25
C GLY A 154 -21.91 -10.81 0.22
N GLU A 155 -22.17 -11.89 -0.52
CA GLU A 155 -23.13 -12.91 -0.12
C GLU A 155 -22.37 -14.18 0.29
N PHE A 156 -22.62 -14.66 1.51
CA PHE A 156 -22.04 -15.91 1.99
C PHE A 156 -22.99 -16.68 2.88
N ALA A 157 -22.99 -18.02 2.73
CA ALA A 157 -23.87 -18.92 3.48
C ALA A 157 -25.38 -18.54 3.43
N GLY A 158 -25.81 -17.82 2.39
CA GLY A 158 -27.19 -17.35 2.24
C GLY A 158 -27.55 -16.05 2.97
N GLY A 159 -26.58 -15.31 3.50
CA GLY A 159 -26.77 -13.95 4.00
C GLY A 159 -25.78 -12.95 3.41
N THR A 160 -26.11 -11.67 3.52
CA THR A 160 -25.31 -10.57 3.01
C THR A 160 -24.44 -10.00 4.13
N PHE A 161 -23.17 -9.77 3.89
CA PHE A 161 -22.27 -9.06 4.81
C PHE A 161 -21.72 -7.81 4.12
N SER A 162 -21.40 -6.78 4.89
CA SER A 162 -20.63 -5.65 4.39
C SER A 162 -19.18 -5.79 4.77
N TYR A 163 -18.28 -5.37 3.90
CA TYR A 163 -16.85 -5.35 4.15
C TYR A 163 -16.26 -3.98 3.82
N THR A 164 -15.22 -3.63 4.56
CA THR A 164 -14.34 -2.50 4.24
C THR A 164 -12.90 -2.93 4.43
N CYS A 165 -12.00 -2.56 3.51
CA CYS A 165 -10.56 -2.67 3.65
C CYS A 165 -9.95 -1.28 3.63
N ASN A 166 -9.00 -1.04 4.51
CA ASN A 166 -8.01 0.02 4.32
C ASN A 166 -6.64 -0.65 4.38
N THR A 167 -5.81 -0.36 3.39
CA THR A 167 -4.48 -0.94 3.30
C THR A 167 -3.48 0.07 2.77
N SER A 168 -2.23 -0.11 3.17
CA SER A 168 -1.09 0.58 2.60
C SER A 168 -0.07 -0.44 2.12
N ALA A 169 0.38 -0.30 0.89
CA ALA A 169 1.47 -1.09 0.33
C ALA A 169 2.59 -0.17 -0.12
N ARG A 170 3.84 -0.58 0.06
CA ARG A 170 5.01 0.16 -0.42
C ARG A 170 5.55 -0.47 -1.70
N PHE A 171 5.99 0.34 -2.64
CA PHE A 171 6.80 -0.13 -3.77
C PHE A 171 8.15 0.55 -3.69
N ASP A 172 9.21 -0.23 -3.77
CA ASP A 172 10.59 0.26 -3.84
C ASP A 172 11.19 -0.15 -5.18
N TYR A 173 11.81 0.79 -5.88
CA TYR A 173 12.72 0.49 -6.97
C TYR A 173 14.11 0.28 -6.38
N ASP A 174 14.92 -0.46 -7.11
CA ASP A 174 16.35 -0.59 -6.90
C ASP A 174 17.02 0.78 -7.16
N LEU A 175 16.94 1.72 -6.20
CA LEU A 175 17.64 3.00 -6.27
C LEU A 175 19.15 2.71 -6.27
N PRO A 176 19.94 3.36 -7.14
CA PRO A 176 21.39 3.25 -7.06
C PRO A 176 21.90 3.72 -5.70
N ASP A 177 22.95 3.08 -5.15
CA ASP A 177 23.56 3.41 -3.84
C ASP A 177 23.91 4.91 -3.62
N PHE A 178 23.95 5.73 -4.68
CA PHE A 178 24.25 7.16 -4.61
C PHE A 178 23.01 8.06 -4.51
N GLN A 179 21.80 7.48 -4.57
CA GLN A 179 20.54 8.19 -4.38
C GLN A 179 19.85 7.71 -3.11
N ALA A 180 18.96 8.53 -2.60
CA ALA A 180 18.04 8.17 -1.54
C ALA A 180 16.69 8.80 -1.83
N GLN A 181 15.64 8.26 -1.23
CA GLN A 181 14.38 8.99 -1.19
C GLN A 181 14.50 10.16 -0.20
N SER A 182 13.76 11.24 -0.45
CA SER A 182 13.59 12.28 0.56
C SER A 182 13.06 11.66 1.85
N GLY A 183 13.71 11.95 2.97
CA GLY A 183 13.50 11.32 4.28
C GLY A 183 14.42 10.14 4.59
N ASP A 184 14.99 9.44 3.61
CA ASP A 184 15.96 8.35 3.82
C ASP A 184 17.36 8.94 3.98
N VAL A 185 17.59 9.55 5.14
CA VAL A 185 18.83 10.31 5.42
C VAL A 185 20.00 9.39 5.76
N ASN A 186 19.72 8.14 6.09
CA ASN A 186 20.72 7.14 6.44
C ASN A 186 21.02 6.14 5.28
N GLN A 187 20.34 6.28 4.13
CA GLN A 187 20.47 5.44 2.93
C GLN A 187 20.32 3.94 3.19
N ASP A 188 19.47 3.54 4.12
CA ASP A 188 19.16 2.12 4.32
C ASP A 188 17.95 1.64 3.50
N HIS A 189 17.35 2.55 2.71
CA HIS A 189 16.19 2.34 1.86
C HIS A 189 14.92 1.97 2.64
N PHE A 190 14.84 2.37 3.92
CA PHE A 190 13.63 2.27 4.72
C PHE A 190 13.31 3.62 5.36
N HIS A 191 12.08 4.11 5.19
CA HIS A 191 11.57 5.19 6.04
C HIS A 191 11.13 4.64 7.39
N ASP A 192 11.99 4.76 8.39
CA ASP A 192 11.67 4.32 9.74
C ASP A 192 12.16 5.30 10.81
N ILE A 193 12.13 4.89 12.08
CA ILE A 193 12.53 5.78 13.17
C ILE A 193 14.01 6.16 13.13
N SER A 194 14.86 5.41 12.44
CA SER A 194 16.29 5.68 12.30
C SER A 194 16.57 6.96 11.53
N ASP A 195 15.70 7.37 10.60
CA ASP A 195 15.84 8.61 9.83
C ASP A 195 15.69 9.87 10.67
N PRO A 196 14.55 10.12 11.37
CA PRO A 196 14.44 11.27 12.24
C PRO A 196 15.48 11.22 13.37
N MET A 197 15.91 10.02 13.82
CA MET A 197 17.02 9.92 14.77
C MET A 197 18.36 10.38 14.17
N SER A 198 18.60 10.11 12.89
CA SER A 198 19.80 10.55 12.18
C SER A 198 19.81 12.07 11.97
N ILE A 199 18.66 12.67 11.60
CA ILE A 199 18.50 14.13 11.54
C ILE A 199 18.81 14.76 12.92
N LEU A 200 18.20 14.26 14.00
CA LEU A 200 18.44 14.77 15.35
C LEU A 200 19.90 14.58 15.81
N SER A 201 20.51 13.45 15.46
CA SER A 201 21.91 13.16 15.77
C SER A 201 22.84 14.16 15.06
N GLU A 202 22.57 14.51 13.81
CA GLU A 202 23.34 15.54 13.10
C GLU A 202 23.18 16.90 13.77
N LEU A 203 21.94 17.34 14.01
CA LEU A 203 21.65 18.67 14.58
C LEU A 203 22.24 18.88 15.97
N PHE A 204 22.26 17.85 16.82
CA PHE A 204 22.64 18.00 18.24
C PHE A 204 23.96 17.34 18.63
N LEU A 205 24.41 16.32 17.88
CA LEU A 205 25.57 15.49 18.22
C LEU A 205 26.65 15.49 17.13
N GLY A 206 26.38 16.02 15.93
CA GLY A 206 27.25 15.94 14.75
C GLY A 206 27.43 14.50 14.24
N GLY A 207 26.36 13.70 14.31
CA GLY A 207 26.35 12.27 14.02
C GLY A 207 26.62 11.88 12.55
N GLY A 208 26.55 12.83 11.62
CA GLY A 208 26.69 12.63 10.19
C GLY A 208 25.46 11.96 9.57
N MET A 209 24.75 12.66 8.69
CA MET A 209 23.80 12.01 7.77
C MET A 209 24.56 11.46 6.56
N ILE A 210 24.13 10.30 6.05
CA ILE A 210 24.72 9.74 4.83
C ILE A 210 24.22 10.51 3.62
N CYS A 211 22.93 10.88 3.62
CA CYS A 211 22.31 11.70 2.58
C CYS A 211 21.68 12.98 3.16
N PRO A 212 22.46 14.06 3.39
CA PRO A 212 21.91 15.32 3.87
C PRO A 212 20.87 15.94 2.94
N ALA A 213 20.96 15.68 1.63
CA ALA A 213 19.99 16.15 0.64
C ALA A 213 18.59 15.56 0.86
N ALA A 214 18.46 14.45 1.58
CA ALA A 214 17.17 13.83 1.89
C ALA A 214 16.53 14.44 3.15
N ALA A 215 17.21 15.32 3.87
CA ALA A 215 16.80 15.70 5.23
C ALA A 215 15.76 16.82 5.29
N ASP A 216 15.63 17.66 4.26
CA ASP A 216 14.57 18.67 4.15
C ASP A 216 13.26 18.00 3.67
N VAL A 217 12.57 17.37 4.61
CA VAL A 217 11.35 16.59 4.32
C VAL A 217 10.10 17.44 4.37
N ASN A 218 10.16 18.62 4.98
CA ASN A 218 9.04 19.54 5.00
C ASN A 218 9.06 20.53 3.80
N SER A 219 10.14 20.49 3.00
CA SER A 219 10.38 21.31 1.81
C SER A 219 10.39 22.82 2.11
N ASP A 220 10.92 23.22 3.26
CA ASP A 220 11.06 24.61 3.66
C ASP A 220 12.43 25.22 3.35
N GLU A 221 13.28 24.48 2.63
CA GLU A 221 14.65 24.85 2.26
C GLU A 221 15.58 24.96 3.48
N SER A 222 15.26 24.26 4.58
CA SER A 222 16.12 24.21 5.75
C SER A 222 16.04 22.88 6.48
N VAL A 223 17.21 22.30 6.80
CA VAL A 223 17.26 21.09 7.64
C VAL A 223 17.31 21.51 9.12
N ASP A 224 16.20 21.32 9.83
CA ASP A 224 16.08 21.64 11.25
C ASP A 224 15.23 20.63 12.06
N LEU A 225 14.85 21.01 13.29
CA LEU A 225 14.07 20.14 14.16
C LEU A 225 12.69 19.79 13.57
N SER A 226 12.14 20.67 12.74
CA SER A 226 10.83 20.51 12.15
C SER A 226 10.79 19.35 11.15
N ASP A 227 11.89 19.03 10.46
CA ASP A 227 12.01 17.85 9.60
C ASP A 227 11.87 16.54 10.38
N ALA A 228 12.61 16.43 11.49
CA ALA A 228 12.51 15.26 12.36
C ALA A 228 11.09 15.11 12.94
N VAL A 229 10.44 16.23 13.30
CA VAL A 229 9.05 16.22 13.78
C VAL A 229 8.07 15.86 12.65
N TYR A 230 8.31 16.34 11.43
CA TYR A 230 7.51 16.02 10.26
C TYR A 230 7.55 14.53 9.96
N MET A 231 8.74 13.91 9.92
CA MET A 231 8.90 12.47 9.76
C MET A 231 8.24 11.69 10.88
N LEU A 232 8.42 12.06 12.16
CA LEU A 232 7.76 11.38 13.27
C LEU A 232 6.24 11.49 13.18
N ASN A 233 5.72 12.60 12.67
CA ASN A 233 4.29 12.76 12.47
C ASN A 233 3.78 11.84 11.34
N TYR A 234 4.51 11.79 10.22
CA TYR A 234 4.27 10.88 9.12
C TYR A 234 4.25 9.42 9.62
N LEU A 235 5.29 8.99 10.34
CA LEU A 235 5.47 7.61 10.81
C LEU A 235 4.45 7.16 11.86
N PHE A 236 4.07 8.02 12.81
CA PHE A 236 3.31 7.57 14.00
C PHE A 236 1.88 8.09 14.10
N ILE A 237 1.52 9.17 13.40
CA ILE A 237 0.18 9.77 13.52
C ILE A 237 -0.49 10.03 12.17
N GLY A 238 0.07 9.51 11.07
CA GLY A 238 -0.49 9.69 9.72
C GLY A 238 -0.46 11.14 9.26
N GLY A 239 0.65 11.84 9.51
CA GLY A 239 0.89 13.19 9.00
C GLY A 239 0.98 13.26 7.47
N PRO A 240 1.16 14.47 6.90
CA PRO A 240 1.40 14.63 5.46
C PRO A 240 2.56 13.77 4.97
N GLY A 241 2.48 13.30 3.73
CA GLY A 241 3.51 12.45 3.11
C GLY A 241 4.84 13.19 2.93
N LEU A 242 5.93 12.43 2.79
CA LEU A 242 7.26 12.95 2.49
C LEU A 242 7.36 13.36 1.00
N PRO A 243 8.34 14.21 0.62
CA PRO A 243 8.57 14.57 -0.76
C PRO A 243 8.87 13.32 -1.61
N GLU A 244 8.32 13.31 -2.82
CA GLU A 244 8.25 12.11 -3.65
C GLU A 244 9.48 11.91 -4.55
N GLU A 245 10.39 12.87 -4.61
CA GLU A 245 11.54 12.85 -5.50
C GLU A 245 12.75 12.22 -4.80
N ALA A 246 13.47 11.35 -5.53
CA ALA A 246 14.77 10.86 -5.11
C ALA A 246 15.81 11.97 -5.23
N VAL A 247 16.70 12.04 -4.25
CA VAL A 247 17.76 13.05 -4.14
C VAL A 247 19.12 12.41 -4.38
N ASP A 248 20.04 13.21 -4.92
CA ASP A 248 21.44 12.80 -5.10
C ASP A 248 22.21 13.01 -3.79
N CYS A 249 22.71 11.93 -3.21
CA CYS A 249 23.44 11.96 -1.95
C CYS A 249 24.93 12.32 -2.13
N THR A 250 25.38 12.52 -3.36
CA THR A 250 26.76 12.91 -3.68
C THR A 250 26.97 14.42 -3.80
N SER A 251 25.89 15.18 -3.99
CA SER A 251 25.93 16.64 -3.84
C SER A 251 25.96 16.97 -2.35
N GLY A 252 27.17 17.20 -1.82
CA GLY A 252 27.42 17.43 -0.40
C GLY A 252 26.89 18.74 0.18
N GLU A 253 25.69 19.18 -0.18
CA GLU A 253 25.01 20.33 0.43
C GLU A 253 23.56 19.95 0.73
N ALA A 254 23.18 20.04 2.01
CA ALA A 254 21.78 20.24 2.37
C ALA A 254 21.36 21.57 1.72
N ALA A 255 20.36 21.53 0.84
CA ALA A 255 19.81 22.72 0.21
C ALA A 255 19.24 23.67 1.26
#